data_AF-S6GHL1-F1
#
_entry.id   AF-S6GHL1-F1
#
_cell.length_a   1.000
_cell.length_b   1.000
_cell.length_c   1.000
_cell.angle_alpha   90.00
_cell.angle_beta   90.00
_cell.angle_gamma   90.00
#
_symmetry.space_group_name_H-M   'P 1'
#
loop_
_entity.id
_entity.type
_entity.pdbx_description
1 polymer ?
#
loop_
_entity_poly.entity_id
_entity_poly.type
_entity_poly.pdbx_seq_one_letter_code
_entity_poly.pdbx_strand_id
1 'polypeptide(L)'
;MQYLVEQQKIVTDSHFALLANQLVLVAPLSSRLQSIDLRSDSELVEQLQKGRLATGNTEHVPVGIYARQALQSLNLWDQLKNRLAMANNTRAALAFAERSAVPLAIVYKTDALSSKKEKVLATFPASSHHEIHYPMALINNKNAAKPAAKKDQASLFYRYLKSSAAAAIFRQYGFTNLNNVN
;
A
#
# COMPACT_ATOMS: atom_id res chain seq x y z
N MET A 1 -2.18 14.46 1.78
CA MET A 1 -1.65 15.47 0.84
C MET A 1 -2.68 16.57 0.58
N GLN A 2 -3.87 16.23 0.08
CA GLN A 2 -4.99 17.16 -0.16
C GLN A 2 -5.14 18.24 0.94
N TYR A 3 -5.28 17.79 2.20
CA TYR A 3 -5.36 18.68 3.35
C TYR A 3 -4.21 19.70 3.44
N LEU A 4 -2.96 19.29 3.19
CA LEU A 4 -1.81 20.21 3.25
C LEU A 4 -1.78 21.21 2.08
N VAL A 5 -2.29 20.80 0.91
CA VAL A 5 -2.47 21.66 -0.26
C VAL A 5 -3.52 22.73 0.04
N GLU A 6 -4.70 22.32 0.54
CA GLU A 6 -5.81 23.21 0.89
C GLU A 6 -5.42 24.21 2.00
N GLN A 7 -4.65 23.76 2.98
CA GLN A 7 -4.13 24.61 4.04
C GLN A 7 -2.94 25.49 3.62
N GLN A 8 -2.51 25.41 2.35
CA GLN A 8 -1.34 26.12 1.81
C GLN A 8 -0.07 25.90 2.63
N LYS A 9 0.08 24.69 3.20
CA LYS A 9 1.22 24.29 4.05
C LYS A 9 2.34 23.62 3.26
N ILE A 10 2.28 23.65 1.93
CA ILE A 10 3.32 23.13 1.05
C ILE A 10 3.86 24.22 0.13
N VAL A 11 5.10 24.06 -0.33
CA VAL A 11 5.66 24.90 -1.40
C VAL A 11 4.88 24.61 -2.68
N THR A 12 4.39 25.66 -3.34
CA THR A 12 3.65 25.56 -4.61
C THR A 12 4.44 24.73 -5.62
N ASP A 13 3.75 23.87 -6.36
CA ASP A 13 4.30 22.97 -7.40
C ASP A 13 5.37 21.97 -6.91
N SER A 14 5.57 21.83 -5.60
CA SER A 14 6.47 20.79 -5.05
C SER A 14 5.78 19.45 -4.84
N HIS A 15 4.45 19.40 -4.92
CA HIS A 15 3.72 18.15 -4.72
C HIS A 15 3.70 17.32 -6.00
N PHE A 16 4.03 16.04 -5.90
CA PHE A 16 3.84 15.08 -6.98
C PHE A 16 3.79 13.65 -6.42
N ALA A 17 3.22 12.71 -7.17
CA ALA A 17 3.23 11.29 -6.82
C ALA A 17 4.64 10.71 -7.03
N LEU A 18 5.33 10.29 -5.96
CA LEU A 18 6.70 9.77 -6.07
C LEU A 18 6.72 8.27 -6.31
N LEU A 19 5.90 7.53 -5.56
CA LEU A 19 5.86 6.07 -5.58
C LEU A 19 4.43 5.57 -5.76
N ALA A 20 4.31 4.39 -6.35
CA ALA A 20 3.12 3.57 -6.33
C ALA A 20 3.36 2.26 -5.58
N ASN A 21 2.30 1.70 -4.98
CA ASN A 21 2.26 0.33 -4.47
C ASN A 21 1.27 -0.54 -5.24
N GLN A 22 1.28 -1.83 -4.91
CA GLN A 22 0.29 -2.79 -5.34
C GLN A 22 -0.33 -3.45 -4.11
N LEU A 23 -1.62 -3.79 -4.22
CA LEU A 23 -2.31 -4.60 -3.22
C LEU A 23 -2.10 -6.07 -3.55
N VAL A 24 -1.77 -6.88 -2.55
CA VAL A 24 -1.49 -8.31 -2.70
C VAL A 24 -2.24 -9.14 -1.67
N LEU A 25 -2.55 -10.37 -2.06
CA LEU A 25 -3.04 -11.41 -1.17
C LEU A 25 -1.87 -12.27 -0.73
N VAL A 26 -1.70 -12.45 0.57
CA VAL A 26 -0.62 -13.25 1.16
C VAL A 26 -1.16 -14.38 2.02
N ALA A 27 -0.33 -15.40 2.19
CA ALA A 27 -0.53 -16.51 3.13
C ALA A 27 0.77 -16.80 3.89
N PRO A 28 0.69 -17.43 5.07
CA PRO A 28 1.87 -17.95 5.77
C PRO A 28 2.67 -18.89 4.85
N LEU A 29 4.00 -18.94 4.99
CA LEU A 29 4.84 -19.87 4.21
C LEU A 29 4.48 -21.34 4.42
N SER A 30 3.99 -21.69 5.62
CA SER A 30 3.50 -23.03 5.95
C SER A 30 2.21 -23.42 5.23
N SER A 31 1.50 -22.46 4.62
CA SER A 31 0.29 -22.72 3.84
C SER A 31 0.59 -23.58 2.61
N ARG A 32 -0.32 -24.51 2.28
CA ARG A 32 -0.21 -25.32 1.06
C ARG A 32 -0.69 -24.59 -0.20
N LEU A 33 -1.33 -23.44 -0.05
CA LEU A 33 -1.80 -22.62 -1.17
C LEU A 33 -0.63 -22.14 -2.02
N GLN A 34 -0.74 -22.19 -3.34
CA GLN A 34 0.32 -21.77 -4.26
C GLN A 34 0.01 -20.42 -4.90
N SER A 35 -1.10 -20.35 -5.64
CA SER A 35 -1.62 -19.15 -6.26
C SER A 35 -3.15 -19.13 -6.10
N ILE A 36 -3.75 -17.95 -6.22
CA ILE A 36 -5.21 -17.77 -6.27
C ILE A 36 -5.53 -16.90 -7.49
N ASP A 37 -6.46 -17.31 -8.34
CA ASP A 37 -6.98 -16.45 -9.41
C ASP A 37 -8.06 -15.51 -8.86
N LEU A 38 -7.69 -14.25 -8.67
CA LEU A 38 -8.61 -13.20 -8.21
C LEU A 38 -9.67 -12.81 -9.25
N ARG A 39 -9.57 -13.31 -10.49
CA ARG A 39 -10.61 -13.14 -11.52
C ARG A 39 -11.73 -14.17 -11.39
N SER A 40 -11.51 -15.21 -10.58
CA SER A 40 -12.56 -16.16 -10.21
C SER A 40 -13.42 -15.58 -9.08
N ASP A 41 -14.73 -15.60 -9.28
CA ASP A 41 -15.71 -15.08 -8.32
C ASP A 41 -15.79 -15.91 -7.02
N SER A 42 -15.15 -17.09 -6.96
CA SER A 42 -15.25 -18.01 -5.83
C SER A 42 -13.91 -18.47 -5.25
N GLU A 43 -12.81 -18.50 -6.01
CA GLU A 43 -11.58 -19.18 -5.57
C GLU A 43 -11.03 -18.60 -4.26
N LEU A 44 -11.02 -17.27 -4.10
CA LEU A 44 -10.62 -16.65 -2.83
C LEU A 44 -11.50 -17.12 -1.66
N VAL A 45 -12.81 -17.18 -1.86
CA VAL A 45 -13.79 -17.55 -0.82
C VAL A 45 -13.64 -19.02 -0.43
N GLU A 46 -13.46 -19.88 -1.43
CA GLU A 46 -13.24 -21.31 -1.26
C GLU A 46 -11.94 -21.60 -0.50
N GLN A 47 -10.83 -20.96 -0.89
CA GLN A 47 -9.55 -21.13 -0.20
C GLN A 47 -9.55 -20.53 1.21
N LEU A 48 -10.38 -19.51 1.48
CA LEU A 48 -10.57 -18.98 2.82
C LEU A 48 -11.33 -19.95 3.74
N GLN A 49 -12.08 -20.91 3.19
CA GLN A 49 -12.86 -21.93 3.91
C GLN A 49 -13.76 -21.35 5.01
N LYS A 50 -13.47 -21.63 6.30
CA LYS A 50 -14.13 -21.05 7.49
C LYS A 50 -13.28 -19.97 8.18
N GLY A 51 -12.12 -19.64 7.64
CA GLY A 51 -11.19 -18.67 8.19
C GLY A 51 -11.64 -17.21 8.00
N ARG A 52 -10.90 -16.30 8.62
CA ARG A 52 -11.04 -14.85 8.41
C ARG A 52 -9.97 -14.33 7.46
N LEU A 53 -10.28 -13.26 6.74
CA LEU A 53 -9.35 -12.55 5.86
C LEU A 53 -8.84 -11.30 6.57
N ALA A 54 -7.55 -11.22 6.85
CA ALA A 54 -6.99 -10.03 7.49
C ALA A 54 -6.81 -8.88 6.49
N THR A 55 -7.06 -7.66 6.94
CA THR A 55 -6.76 -6.42 6.21
C THR A 55 -6.78 -5.25 7.20
N GLY A 56 -6.45 -4.04 6.74
CA GLY A 56 -6.71 -2.83 7.52
C GLY A 56 -8.21 -2.59 7.71
N ASN A 57 -8.58 -1.81 8.73
CA ASN A 57 -9.95 -1.36 8.90
C ASN A 57 -10.43 -0.64 7.61
N THR A 58 -11.55 -1.09 7.07
CA THR A 58 -12.03 -0.70 5.73
C THR A 58 -12.60 0.71 5.67
N GLU A 59 -12.85 1.33 6.81
CA GLU A 59 -13.44 2.66 6.89
C GLU A 59 -12.38 3.77 7.03
N HIS A 60 -11.20 3.47 7.58
CA HIS A 60 -10.23 4.52 7.94
C HIS A 60 -8.76 4.18 7.65
N VAL A 61 -8.40 2.91 7.44
CA VAL A 61 -7.01 2.53 7.17
C VAL A 61 -6.84 2.41 5.65
N PRO A 62 -5.86 3.08 5.02
CA PRO A 62 -5.70 3.08 3.56
C PRO A 62 -5.71 1.68 2.93
N VAL A 63 -4.95 0.71 3.47
CA VAL A 63 -4.93 -0.66 2.93
C VAL A 63 -6.30 -1.35 3.03
N GLY A 64 -7.07 -1.05 4.07
CA GLY A 64 -8.43 -1.55 4.25
C GLY A 64 -9.39 -0.94 3.24
N ILE A 65 -9.28 0.37 3.00
CA ILE A 65 -10.07 1.08 1.98
C ILE A 65 -9.79 0.51 0.58
N TYR A 66 -8.51 0.33 0.22
CA TYR A 66 -8.14 -0.29 -1.06
C TYR A 66 -8.60 -1.74 -1.15
N ALA A 67 -8.51 -2.52 -0.05
CA ALA A 67 -9.03 -3.88 -0.01
C ALA A 67 -10.55 -3.93 -0.23
N ARG A 68 -11.30 -3.03 0.40
CA ARG A 68 -12.75 -2.92 0.17
C ARG A 68 -13.06 -2.61 -1.28
N GLN A 69 -12.38 -1.63 -1.88
CA GLN A 69 -12.55 -1.29 -3.29
C GLN A 69 -12.26 -2.49 -4.20
N ALA A 70 -11.12 -3.16 -3.98
CA ALA A 70 -10.70 -4.32 -4.75
C ALA A 70 -11.73 -5.46 -4.67
N LEU A 71 -12.18 -5.79 -3.46
CA LEU A 71 -13.18 -6.84 -3.26
C LEU A 71 -14.56 -6.45 -3.83
N GLN A 72 -14.93 -5.16 -3.83
CA GLN A 72 -16.17 -4.70 -4.46
C GLN A 72 -16.08 -4.80 -5.98
N SER A 73 -14.97 -4.36 -6.58
CA SER A 73 -14.75 -4.46 -8.02
C SER A 73 -14.72 -5.91 -8.52
N LEU A 74 -14.35 -6.86 -7.65
CA LEU A 74 -14.31 -8.29 -7.95
C LEU A 74 -15.59 -9.02 -7.52
N ASN A 75 -16.64 -8.32 -7.09
CA ASN A 75 -17.90 -8.92 -6.60
C ASN A 75 -17.75 -9.88 -5.39
N LEU A 76 -16.64 -9.78 -4.65
CA LEU A 76 -16.32 -10.62 -3.50
C LEU A 76 -16.70 -9.98 -2.15
N TRP A 77 -16.99 -8.67 -2.14
CA TRP A 77 -17.21 -7.91 -0.90
C TRP A 77 -18.33 -8.47 -0.04
N ASP A 78 -19.50 -8.75 -0.62
CA ASP A 78 -20.67 -9.19 0.16
C ASP A 78 -20.47 -10.57 0.81
N GLN A 79 -19.65 -11.42 0.19
CA GLN A 79 -19.30 -12.73 0.71
C GLN A 79 -18.25 -12.66 1.84
N LEU A 80 -17.38 -11.64 1.81
CA LEU A 80 -16.21 -11.56 2.69
C LEU A 80 -16.31 -10.51 3.80
N LYS A 81 -17.17 -9.50 3.69
CA LYS A 81 -17.25 -8.37 4.64
C LYS A 81 -17.44 -8.79 6.10
N ASN A 82 -18.21 -9.86 6.33
CA ASN A 82 -18.47 -10.42 7.68
C ASN A 82 -17.37 -11.38 8.17
N ARG A 83 -16.38 -11.66 7.32
CA ARG A 83 -15.26 -12.58 7.58
C ARG A 83 -13.93 -11.84 7.66
N LEU A 84 -13.95 -10.52 7.79
CA LEU A 84 -12.72 -9.73 7.91
C LEU A 84 -12.15 -9.80 9.34
N ALA A 85 -10.82 -9.82 9.42
CA ALA A 85 -10.06 -9.54 10.63
C ALA A 85 -9.38 -8.17 10.43
N MET A 86 -10.07 -7.11 10.86
CA MET A 86 -9.63 -5.74 10.62
C MET A 86 -8.57 -5.30 11.62
N ALA A 87 -7.45 -4.80 11.11
CA ALA A 87 -6.35 -4.26 11.88
C ALA A 87 -6.27 -2.73 11.81
N ASN A 88 -5.55 -2.12 12.75
CA ASN A 88 -5.37 -0.66 12.80
C ASN A 88 -4.31 -0.12 11.81
N ASN A 89 -3.52 -0.99 11.18
CA ASN A 89 -2.57 -0.66 10.12
C ASN A 89 -2.18 -1.91 9.31
N THR A 90 -1.49 -1.73 8.18
CA THR A 90 -1.11 -2.85 7.29
C THR A 90 -0.17 -3.86 7.95
N ARG A 91 0.78 -3.42 8.78
CA ARG A 91 1.70 -4.34 9.47
C ARG A 91 1.00 -5.20 10.50
N ALA A 92 0.00 -4.67 11.18
CA ALA A 92 -0.82 -5.45 12.10
C ALA A 92 -1.66 -6.50 11.35
N ALA A 93 -2.17 -6.17 10.16
CA ALA A 93 -2.85 -7.15 9.30
C ALA A 93 -1.90 -8.26 8.84
N LEU A 94 -0.68 -7.91 8.40
CA LEU A 94 0.36 -8.87 8.04
C LEU A 94 0.70 -9.79 9.22
N ALA A 95 0.86 -9.24 10.42
CA ALA A 95 1.18 -10.01 11.62
C ALA A 95 0.15 -11.10 11.97
N PHE A 96 -1.11 -10.97 11.54
CA PHE A 96 -2.09 -12.06 11.67
C PHE A 96 -1.74 -13.26 10.78
N ALA A 97 -1.26 -13.01 9.55
CA ALA A 97 -0.75 -14.06 8.67
C ALA A 97 0.58 -14.62 9.19
N GLU A 98 1.53 -13.78 9.63
CA GLU A 98 2.81 -14.24 10.21
C GLU A 98 2.60 -15.26 11.35
N ARG A 99 1.56 -15.05 12.15
CA ARG A 99 1.22 -15.88 13.32
C ARG A 99 0.27 -17.02 12.98
N SER A 100 -0.10 -17.18 11.71
CA SER A 100 -1.11 -18.15 11.24
C SER A 100 -2.46 -18.02 11.97
N ALA A 101 -2.77 -16.83 12.50
CA ALA A 101 -4.05 -16.54 13.13
C ALA A 101 -5.17 -16.39 12.08
N VAL A 102 -4.79 -16.07 10.85
CA VAL A 102 -5.64 -16.11 9.66
C VAL A 102 -4.93 -16.89 8.54
N PRO A 103 -5.68 -17.56 7.66
CA PRO A 103 -5.10 -18.23 6.49
C PRO A 103 -4.63 -17.26 5.41
N LEU A 104 -5.26 -16.08 5.30
CA LEU A 104 -5.05 -15.11 4.23
C LEU A 104 -5.07 -13.68 4.76
N ALA A 105 -4.26 -12.81 4.16
CA ALA A 105 -4.29 -11.36 4.43
C ALA A 105 -4.16 -10.55 3.13
N ILE A 106 -4.81 -9.39 3.10
CA ILE A 106 -4.62 -8.36 2.06
C ILE A 106 -3.68 -7.28 2.61
N VAL A 107 -2.55 -7.08 1.96
CA VAL A 107 -1.49 -6.15 2.37
C VAL A 107 -0.89 -5.43 1.15
N TYR A 108 0.03 -4.50 1.37
CA TYR A 108 0.83 -3.96 0.26
C TYR A 108 1.95 -4.91 -0.13
N LYS A 109 2.33 -4.91 -1.41
CA LYS A 109 3.44 -5.72 -1.94
C LYS A 109 4.75 -5.46 -1.20
N THR A 110 5.02 -4.20 -0.88
CA THR A 110 6.22 -3.79 -0.12
C THR A 110 6.26 -4.40 1.28
N ASP A 111 5.11 -4.56 1.93
CA ASP A 111 5.02 -5.18 3.26
C ASP A 111 5.28 -6.69 3.14
N ALA A 112 4.68 -7.34 2.14
CA ALA A 112 4.90 -8.76 1.87
C ALA A 112 6.38 -9.07 1.55
N LEU A 113 7.04 -8.24 0.75
CA LEU A 113 8.46 -8.38 0.41
C LEU A 113 9.40 -8.11 1.59
N SER A 114 8.95 -7.35 2.58
CA SER A 114 9.73 -7.06 3.79
C SER A 114 9.67 -8.19 4.81
N SER A 115 8.76 -9.15 4.65
CA SER A 115 8.63 -10.31 5.54
C SER A 115 9.29 -11.56 4.98
N LYS A 116 9.72 -12.43 5.88
CA LYS A 116 10.26 -13.77 5.59
C LYS A 116 9.31 -14.90 6.00
N LYS A 117 8.07 -14.58 6.38
CA LYS A 117 7.11 -15.54 6.95
C LYS A 117 5.87 -15.77 6.08
N GLU A 118 5.73 -15.00 5.00
CA GLU A 118 4.62 -15.11 4.07
C GLU A 118 5.11 -15.30 2.64
N LYS A 119 4.16 -15.73 1.81
CA LYS A 119 4.26 -15.71 0.36
C LYS A 119 3.08 -14.96 -0.22
N VAL A 120 3.32 -14.31 -1.36
CA VAL A 120 2.28 -13.68 -2.17
C VAL A 120 1.59 -14.77 -2.99
N LEU A 121 0.26 -14.88 -2.87
CA LEU A 121 -0.56 -15.79 -3.67
C LEU A 121 -1.15 -15.13 -4.91
N ALA A 122 -1.41 -13.82 -4.84
CA ALA A 122 -1.99 -13.05 -5.93
C ALA A 122 -1.69 -11.55 -5.77
N THR A 123 -1.68 -10.83 -6.89
CA THR A 123 -1.71 -9.36 -6.92
C THR A 123 -3.08 -8.92 -7.41
N PHE A 124 -3.72 -7.99 -6.71
CA PHE A 124 -5.01 -7.47 -7.14
C PHE A 124 -4.85 -6.68 -8.45
N PRO A 125 -5.83 -6.76 -9.39
CA PRO A 125 -5.77 -5.97 -10.62
C PRO A 125 -5.70 -4.47 -10.32
N ALA A 126 -4.88 -3.73 -11.06
CA ALA A 126 -4.76 -2.28 -10.87
C ALA A 126 -6.09 -1.54 -11.09
N SER A 127 -6.99 -2.09 -11.91
CA SER A 127 -8.34 -1.56 -12.14
C SER A 127 -9.32 -1.84 -10.99
N SER A 128 -8.97 -2.70 -10.03
CA SER A 128 -9.89 -3.10 -8.95
C SER A 128 -9.96 -2.08 -7.81
N HIS A 129 -9.01 -1.17 -7.71
CA HIS A 129 -8.95 -0.16 -6.67
C HIS A 129 -8.33 1.13 -7.22
N HIS A 130 -8.46 2.23 -6.49
CA HIS A 130 -7.77 3.46 -6.85
C HIS A 130 -6.24 3.26 -6.76
N GLU A 131 -5.49 4.05 -7.52
CA GLU A 131 -4.03 4.00 -7.50
C GLU A 131 -3.48 4.27 -6.09
N ILE A 132 -2.52 3.45 -5.66
CA ILE A 132 -1.91 3.55 -4.33
C ILE A 132 -0.67 4.43 -4.45
N HIS A 133 -0.84 5.74 -4.28
CA HIS A 133 0.24 6.71 -4.44
C HIS A 133 0.81 7.20 -3.10
N TYR A 134 2.13 7.36 -3.06
CA TYR A 134 2.84 8.09 -2.00
C TYR A 134 3.33 9.42 -2.55
N PRO A 135 2.55 10.49 -2.39
CA PRO A 135 2.95 11.81 -2.83
C PRO A 135 4.01 12.40 -1.89
N MET A 136 4.93 13.15 -2.47
CA MET A 136 5.94 13.93 -1.75
C MET A 136 5.71 15.41 -2.04
N ALA A 137 5.93 16.26 -1.04
CA ALA A 137 5.91 17.72 -1.18
C ALA A 137 6.90 18.36 -0.19
N LEU A 138 7.39 19.56 -0.51
CA LEU A 138 8.12 20.39 0.45
C LEU A 138 7.13 21.16 1.31
N ILE A 139 7.35 21.19 2.63
CA ILE A 139 6.51 21.95 3.55
C ILE A 139 6.85 23.44 3.45
N ASN A 140 5.82 24.29 3.33
CA ASN A 140 5.97 25.73 3.38
C ASN A 140 5.97 26.17 4.85
N ASN A 141 7.16 26.29 5.44
CA ASN A 141 7.30 26.84 6.78
C ASN A 141 7.45 28.36 6.72
N LYS A 142 6.32 29.07 6.80
CA LYS A 142 6.27 30.55 6.84
C LYS A 142 7.04 31.15 8.03
N ASN A 143 7.30 30.37 9.09
CA ASN A 143 8.04 30.78 10.29
C ASN A 143 9.51 30.36 10.27
N ALA A 144 9.98 29.66 9.23
CA ALA A 144 11.39 29.34 9.10
C ALA A 144 12.17 30.63 8.80
N ALA A 145 13.30 30.83 9.49
CA ALA A 145 14.19 31.97 9.30
C ALA A 145 14.70 32.15 7.85
N LYS A 146 14.50 31.13 7.00
CA LYS A 146 14.66 31.20 5.55
C LYS A 146 13.47 30.46 4.90
N PRO A 147 12.75 31.05 3.92
CA PRO A 147 11.87 30.27 3.06
C PRO A 147 12.66 29.12 2.42
N ALA A 148 12.00 28.01 2.09
CA ALA A 148 12.66 26.81 1.57
C ALA A 148 13.49 27.13 0.32
N ALA A 149 14.76 27.49 0.52
CA ALA A 149 15.64 27.96 -0.53
C ALA A 149 16.17 26.73 -1.27
N LYS A 150 16.51 26.88 -2.56
CA LYS A 150 17.09 25.81 -3.40
C LYS A 150 18.30 25.07 -2.78
N LYS A 151 18.89 25.54 -1.68
CA LYS A 151 20.05 24.97 -0.99
C LYS A 151 19.81 24.60 0.47
N ASP A 152 18.56 24.59 0.96
CA ASP A 152 18.30 24.01 2.28
C ASP A 152 18.30 22.47 2.25
N GLN A 153 18.47 21.86 3.43
CA GLN A 153 18.58 20.40 3.55
C GLN A 153 17.31 19.67 3.08
N ALA A 154 16.13 20.27 3.29
CA ALA A 154 14.86 19.73 2.83
C ALA A 154 14.80 19.67 1.29
N SER A 155 15.21 20.74 0.60
CA SER A 155 15.27 20.80 -0.86
C SER A 155 16.32 19.86 -1.44
N LEU A 156 17.47 19.69 -0.76
CA LEU A 156 18.49 18.70 -1.14
C LEU A 156 17.94 17.28 -1.04
N PHE A 157 17.29 16.94 0.07
CA PHE A 157 16.68 15.62 0.26
C PHE A 157 15.53 15.37 -0.71
N TYR A 158 14.65 16.36 -0.94
CA TYR A 158 13.59 16.30 -1.94
C TYR A 158 14.14 15.99 -3.34
N ARG A 159 15.24 16.64 -3.76
CA ARG A 159 15.91 16.32 -5.03
C ARG A 159 16.54 14.94 -5.03
N TYR A 160 17.16 14.53 -3.93
CA TYR A 160 17.74 13.19 -3.81
C TYR A 160 16.68 12.10 -3.97
N LEU A 161 15.52 12.24 -3.33
CA LEU A 161 14.41 11.29 -3.46
C LEU A 161 13.85 11.20 -4.90
N LYS A 162 14.10 12.22 -5.73
CA LYS A 162 13.79 12.21 -7.18
C LYS A 162 14.87 11.60 -8.06
N SER A 163 16.04 11.25 -7.52
CA SER A 163 17.16 10.74 -8.30
C SER A 163 17.01 9.25 -8.66
N SER A 164 17.76 8.81 -9.68
CA SER A 164 17.88 7.40 -10.06
C SER A 164 18.43 6.52 -8.93
N ALA A 165 19.31 7.06 -8.07
CA ALA A 165 19.83 6.37 -6.90
C ALA A 165 18.72 6.05 -5.89
N ALA A 166 17.87 7.03 -5.55
CA ALA A 166 16.70 6.79 -4.71
C ALA A 166 15.69 5.84 -5.38
N ALA A 167 15.46 5.99 -6.70
CA ALA A 167 14.59 5.09 -7.45
C ALA A 167 15.06 3.63 -7.43
N ALA A 168 16.37 3.36 -7.41
CA ALA A 168 16.91 2.02 -7.25
C ALA A 168 16.59 1.44 -5.85
N ILE A 169 16.75 2.23 -4.79
CA ILE A 169 16.40 1.85 -3.42
C ILE A 169 14.91 1.54 -3.31
N PHE A 170 14.04 2.40 -3.84
CA PHE A 170 12.59 2.18 -3.81
C PHE A 170 12.18 0.88 -4.51
N ARG A 171 12.76 0.61 -5.68
CA ARG A 171 12.51 -0.64 -6.42
C ARG A 171 12.99 -1.87 -5.65
N GLN A 172 14.12 -1.80 -4.95
CA GLN A 172 14.63 -2.88 -4.10
C GLN A 172 13.62 -3.25 -2.98
N TYR A 173 12.90 -2.25 -2.44
CA TYR A 173 11.85 -2.48 -1.44
C TYR A 173 10.47 -2.77 -2.05
N GLY A 174 10.36 -2.85 -3.38
CA GLY A 174 9.13 -3.26 -4.07
C GLY A 174 8.17 -2.13 -4.45
N PHE A 175 8.56 -0.87 -4.29
CA PHE A 175 7.79 0.27 -4.78
C PHE A 175 7.99 0.46 -6.28
N THR A 176 6.94 0.90 -6.96
CA THR A 176 7.03 1.40 -8.34
C THR A 176 7.37 2.88 -8.29
N ASN A 177 8.46 3.31 -8.94
CA ASN A 177 8.76 4.73 -9.04
C ASN A 177 7.90 5.38 -10.12
N LEU A 178 7.29 6.52 -9.82
CA LEU A 178 6.42 7.25 -10.75
C LEU A 178 7.12 8.46 -11.39
N ASN A 179 8.33 8.78 -10.96
CA ASN A 179 9.15 9.76 -11.65
C ASN A 179 9.86 9.10 -12.82
N ASN A 180 9.45 9.47 -14.03
CA ASN A 180 10.30 9.31 -15.20
C ASN A 180 11.41 10.36 -15.12
N VAL A 181 12.55 9.98 -14.53
CA VAL A 181 13.79 10.72 -14.76
C VAL A 181 14.27 10.30 -16.15
N ASN A 182 13.87 11.06 -17.17
CA ASN A 182 14.60 11.07 -18.43
C ASN A 182 15.93 11.78 -18.22
#